data_AF-A0A7V4U1Z9-F1
#
_entry.id   AF-A0A7V4U1Z9-F1
#
_cell.length_a   1.000
_cell.length_b   1.000
_cell.length_c   1.000
_cell.angle_alpha   90.00
_cell.angle_beta   90.00
_cell.angle_gamma   90.00
#
_symmetry.space_group_name_H-M   'P 1'
#
loop_
_entity.id
_entity.type
_entity.pdbx_description
1 polymer ?
#
loop_
_entity_poly.entity_id
_entity_poly.type
_entity_poly.pdbx_seq_one_letter_code
_entity_poly.pdbx_strand_id
1 'polypeptide(L)' 'MYITDTKIVLPFVSDETNRTYVFLNEDEQEYFEERAAILEFEAGLERARAEEEAWRLMMQRRAVYTMTG' A
#
# COMPACT_ATOMS: atom_id res chain seq x y z
N MET A 1 -6.64 -24.70 -10.83
CA MET A 1 -6.67 -23.87 -9.61
C MET A 1 -5.35 -23.10 -9.60
N TYR A 2 -5.34 -21.91 -10.19
CA TYR A 2 -4.11 -21.12 -10.30
C TYR A 2 -3.95 -20.34 -9.00
N ILE A 3 -3.03 -20.79 -8.16
CA ILE A 3 -2.47 -19.96 -7.09
C ILE A 3 -1.41 -19.12 -7.80
N THR A 4 -1.79 -17.97 -8.34
CA THR A 4 -0.79 -16.98 -8.77
C THR A 4 -0.46 -16.12 -7.58
N ASP A 5 0.83 -16.06 -7.25
CA ASP A 5 1.54 -15.07 -6.44
C ASP A 5 0.67 -13.91 -5.97
N THR A 6 0.66 -13.71 -4.65
CA THR A 6 -0.08 -12.71 -3.88
C THR A 6 -0.05 -11.32 -4.51
N LYS A 7 -0.98 -11.04 -5.44
CA LYS A 7 -1.22 -9.70 -5.98
C LYS A 7 -2.25 -9.02 -5.11
N ILE A 8 -1.80 -8.24 -4.12
CA ILE A 8 -2.71 -7.36 -3.40
C ILE A 8 -3.15 -6.26 -4.37
N VAL A 9 -4.40 -6.32 -4.80
CA VAL A 9 -5.06 -5.22 -5.50
C VAL A 9 -5.70 -4.36 -4.42
N LEU A 10 -5.06 -3.26 -4.04
CA LEU A 10 -5.72 -2.24 -3.23
C LEU A 10 -6.56 -1.37 -4.14
N PRO A 11 -7.90 -1.33 -4.00
CA PRO A 11 -8.73 -0.44 -4.78
C PRO A 11 -8.49 0.99 -4.29
N PHE A 12 -7.64 1.75 -4.97
CA PHE A 12 -7.63 3.19 -4.81
C PHE A 12 -8.95 3.72 -5.37
N VAL A 13 -9.83 4.19 -4.49
CA VAL A 13 -11.01 4.94 -4.88
C VAL A 13 -10.58 6.39 -5.06
N SER A 14 -10.25 6.75 -6.30
CA SER A 14 -10.33 8.13 -6.75
C SER A 14 -11.03 8.13 -8.09
N ASP A 15 -12.29 8.56 -8.04
CA ASP A 15 -13.18 8.80 -9.16
C ASP A 15 -13.70 7.52 -9.84
N GLU A 16 -15.01 7.49 -10.08
CA GLU A 16 -15.88 6.32 -10.35
C GLU A 16 -15.53 5.53 -11.64
N THR A 17 -14.44 5.87 -12.32
CA THR A 17 -14.06 5.29 -13.62
C THR A 17 -12.59 4.90 -13.76
N ASN A 18 -11.71 5.09 -12.77
CA ASN A 18 -10.28 4.77 -12.93
C ASN A 18 -9.73 3.88 -11.79
N ARG A 19 -10.02 2.57 -11.87
CA ARG A 19 -9.36 1.58 -11.00
C ARG A 19 -7.89 1.47 -11.39
N THR A 20 -7.03 2.25 -10.76
CA THR A 20 -5.58 2.09 -10.89
C THR A 20 -5.15 0.90 -10.05
N TYR A 21 -4.85 -0.22 -10.73
CA TYR A 21 -4.25 -1.39 -10.10
C TYR A 21 -2.77 -1.12 -9.89
N VAL A 22 -2.38 -0.88 -8.64
CA VAL A 22 -0.97 -0.73 -8.28
C VAL A 22 -0.43 -2.11 -7.95
N PHE A 23 0.52 -2.58 -8.76
CA PHE A 23 1.27 -3.79 -8.46
C PHE A 23 2.43 -3.44 -7.50
N LEU A 24 2.47 -4.15 -6.39
CA LEU A 24 3.57 -4.12 -5.42
C LEU A 24 4.48 -5.32 -5.68
N ASN A 25 5.79 -5.10 -5.58
CA ASN A 25 6.72 -6.21 -5.41
C ASN A 25 6.73 -6.70 -3.94
N GLU A 26 7.45 -7.78 -3.66
CA GLU A 26 7.50 -8.37 -2.31
C GLU A 26 8.01 -7.38 -1.25
N ASP A 27 9.05 -6.60 -1.56
CA ASP A 27 9.59 -5.59 -0.63
C ASP A 27 8.60 -4.45 -0.33
N GLU A 28 7.82 -4.02 -1.34
CA GLU A 28 6.79 -3.00 -1.21
C GLU A 28 5.59 -3.52 -0.42
N GLN A 29 5.23 -4.79 -0.63
CA GLN A 29 4.20 -5.46 0.14
C GLN A 29 4.60 -5.61 1.61
N GLU A 30 5.81 -6.12 1.87
CA GLU A 30 6.35 -6.28 3.23
C GLU A 30 6.38 -4.94 3.96
N TYR A 31 6.89 -3.88 3.30
CA TYR A 31 6.90 -2.54 3.87
C TYR A 31 5.50 -2.01 4.19
N PHE A 32 4.53 -2.24 3.30
CA PHE A 32 3.15 -1.84 3.52
C PHE A 32 2.54 -2.56 4.73
N GLU A 33 2.68 -3.88 4.80
CA GLU A 33 2.14 -4.70 5.89
C GLU A 33 2.79 -4.36 7.24
N GLU A 34 4.11 -4.18 7.26
CA GLU A 34 4.85 -3.76 8.45
C GLU A 34 4.36 -2.38 8.94
N ARG A 35 4.20 -1.41 8.04
CA ARG A 35 3.71 -0.07 8.42
C ARG A 35 2.26 -0.06 8.87
N ALA A 36 1.39 -0.85 8.24
CA ALA A 36 0.02 -0.99 8.69
C ALA A 36 -0.03 -1.59 10.11
N ALA A 37 0.74 -2.64 10.38
CA ALA A 37 0.80 -3.26 11.71
C ALA A 37 1.36 -2.31 12.79
N ILE A 38 2.40 -1.55 12.47
CA ILE A 38 2.97 -0.54 13.38
C ILE A 38 1.95 0.56 13.69
N LEU A 39 1.23 1.07 12.68
CA LEU A 39 0.22 2.11 12.87
C LEU A 39 -1.01 1.61 13.65
N GLU A 40 -1.41 0.36 13.45
CA GLU A 40 -2.47 -0.28 14.23
C GLU A 40 -2.08 -0.36 15.72
N PHE A 41 -0.85 -0.77 16.01
CA PHE A 41 -0.38 -0.96 17.39
C PHE A 41 0.05 0.33 18.08
N GLU A 42 0.92 1.14 17.47
CA GLU A 42 1.53 2.32 18.10
C GLU A 42 0.62 3.55 18.07
N ALA A 43 -0.10 3.77 16.96
CA ALA A 43 -1.00 4.90 16.82
C ALA A 43 -2.45 4.59 17.26
N GLY A 44 -2.73 3.33 17.62
CA GLY A 44 -4.05 2.87 18.02
C GLY A 44 -5.10 3.05 16.92
N LEU A 45 -4.67 3.05 15.65
CA LEU A 45 -5.56 3.24 14.52
C LEU A 45 -6.31 1.94 14.22
N GLU A 46 -7.57 2.07 13.78
CA GLU A 46 -8.27 0.93 13.18
C GLU A 46 -7.52 0.48 11.93
N ARG A 47 -7.48 -0.83 11.71
CA ARG A 47 -6.72 -1.46 10.62
C ARG A 47 -6.91 -0.79 9.25
N ALA A 48 -8.15 -0.45 8.89
CA ALA A 48 -8.44 0.23 7.63
C ALA A 48 -7.75 1.61 7.50
N ARG A 49 -7.70 2.38 8.59
CA ARG A 49 -7.00 3.67 8.61
C ARG A 49 -5.48 3.51 8.65
N ALA A 50 -4.99 2.48 9.34
CA ALA A 50 -3.57 2.13 9.35
C ALA A 50 -3.08 1.74 7.95
N GLU A 51 -3.87 0.94 7.23
CA GLU A 51 -3.61 0.56 5.83
C GLU A 51 -3.64 1.79 4.89
N GLU A 52 -4.62 2.68 5.01
CA GLU A 52 -4.66 3.92 4.21
C GLU A 52 -3.43 4.81 4.42
N GLU A 53 -2.98 4.95 5.66
CA GLU A 53 -1.84 5.81 5.98
C GLU A 53 -0.50 5.15 5.61
N ALA A 54 -0.36 3.83 5.83
CA ALA A 54 0.78 3.05 5.34
C ALA A 54 0.91 3.16 3.81
N TRP A 55 -0.21 3.13 3.09
CA TRP A 55 -0.24 3.32 1.65
C TRP A 55 0.26 4.69 1.21
N ARG A 56 -0.18 5.77 1.89
CA ARG A 56 0.29 7.14 1.61
C ARG A 56 1.79 7.28 1.82
N LEU A 57 2.32 6.72 2.91
CA LEU A 57 3.76 6.73 3.21
C LEU A 57 4.56 5.98 2.14
N MET A 58 4.07 4.82 1.72
CA MET A 58 4.69 4.03 0.66
C MET A 58 4.69 4.78 -0.69
N MET A 59 3.58 5.44 -1.05
CA MET A 59 3.48 6.26 -2.27
C MET A 59 4.43 7.46 -2.25
N GLN A 60 4.57 8.14 -1.10
CA GLN A 60 5.55 9.22 -0.94
C GLN A 60 6.98 8.71 -1.16
N ARG A 61 7.32 7.54 -0.58
CA ARG A 61 8.63 6.89 -0.80
C ARG A 61 8.88 6.57 -2.26
N ARG A 62 7.86 6.09 -2.99
CA ARG A 62 7.93 5.83 -4.45
C ARG A 62 8.17 7.11 -5.26
N ALA A 63 7.45 8.19 -4.94
CA ALA A 63 7.58 9.47 -5.64
C ALA A 63 8.99 10.07 -5.49
N VAL A 64 9.60 9.94 -4.30
CA VAL A 64 10.98 10.39 -4.05
C VAL A 64 11.99 9.65 -4.93
N TYR A 65 11.76 8.37 -5.24
CA TYR A 65 12.65 7.58 -6.11
C TYR A 65 12.59 7.99 -7.60
N THR A 66 11.48 8.60 -8.04
CA THR A 66 11.32 9.04 -9.45
C THR A 66 11.90 10.43 -9.74
N MET A 67 12.29 11.21 -8.72
CA MET A 67 12.84 12.56 -8.88
C MET A 67 14.37 12.64 -8.73
N THR A 68 15.03 11.54 -8.35
CA THR A 68 16.50 11.47 -8.15
C THR A 68 17.23 10.55 -9.13
N GLY A 69 16.53 10.03 -10.14
CA GLY A 69 17.09 9.20 -11.23
C GLY A 69 17.44 10.00 -12.48
#